data_AF-A0A117RU48-F1
#
_entry.id   AF-A0A117RU48-F1
#
_cell.length_a   1.000
_cell.length_b   1.000
_cell.length_c   1.000
_cell.angle_alpha   90.00
_cell.angle_beta   90.00
_cell.angle_gamma   90.00
#
_symmetry.space_group_name_H-M   'P 1'
#
loop_
_entity.id
_entity.type
_entity.pdbx_description
1 polymer ?
#
loop_
_entity_poly.entity_id
_entity_poly.type
_entity_poly.pdbx_seq_one_letter_code
_entity_poly.pdbx_strand_id
1 'polypeptide(L)'
;MTTTYQVSSRIVGNSGAPVGPYLIPPSFPQDRPDRPLVIDVPYVRGSAPAPVACAVARGGDNTDFSLAWAPSNAPSVAKVTVQPARLYSDKSEDRAALFASFNAFRVALEQMELGSQQCLAPGGADTVVRAVAASIPLRLDEVLAYHYGLARGGNVVDLTPGMRLRIDTGGYDFVAPSSAWNGFGAAGGSTCTVARSSAQDVCFDAFLNTMATSVTLGTPAWIGGLADLAALGPRRHFRLVYPRTATGPRQTSAAPAFGRTPALLGADTLTDLAAATTAYFKDGTCVTATSGRPVVSAAFAGRTSIVPEIPVKVLGEWRYLPVGSTIQQLLDFYSPLWRWQMASADFSQKTRLNRVTIAGLQGNETPFGPMAVVFSQTTQYIAQPNGGQLSQWDLPLLQGDTFTSPWVGV
;
A
#
# COMPACT_ATOMS: atom_id res chain seq x y z
N MET A 1 19.02 15.02 -15.90
CA MET A 1 18.22 14.31 -14.89
C MET A 1 17.77 12.99 -15.50
N THR A 2 18.02 11.87 -14.82
CA THR A 2 17.52 10.56 -15.22
C THR A 2 16.00 10.56 -15.12
N THR A 3 15.31 10.00 -16.11
CA THR A 3 13.84 9.97 -16.15
C THR A 3 13.26 8.65 -15.62
N THR A 4 14.09 7.86 -14.93
CA THR A 4 13.85 6.47 -14.60
C THR A 4 14.21 6.15 -13.16
N TYR A 5 13.48 5.22 -12.54
CA TYR A 5 13.90 4.62 -11.28
C TYR A 5 15.14 3.75 -11.51
N GLN A 6 16.03 3.69 -10.51
CA GLN A 6 17.19 2.81 -10.47
C GLN A 6 17.03 1.80 -9.35
N VAL A 7 17.53 0.58 -9.54
CA VAL A 7 17.69 -0.39 -8.44
C VAL A 7 19.16 -0.44 -8.05
N SER A 8 19.46 -0.21 -6.78
CA SER A 8 20.84 -0.17 -6.26
C SER A 8 20.95 -0.99 -4.99
N SER A 9 22.10 -1.62 -4.75
CA SER A 9 22.34 -2.36 -3.50
C SER A 9 22.59 -1.45 -2.28
N ARG A 10 22.67 -0.13 -2.48
CA ARG A 10 22.98 0.88 -1.45
C ARG A 10 22.28 2.21 -1.75
N ILE A 11 22.00 2.99 -0.71
CA ILE A 11 21.76 4.43 -0.84
C ILE A 11 23.12 5.15 -0.84
N VAL A 12 23.27 6.18 -1.68
CA VAL A 12 24.58 6.87 -1.87
C VAL A 12 25.08 7.49 -0.55
N GLY A 13 26.39 7.36 -0.31
CA GLY A 13 27.07 7.90 0.87
C GLY A 13 27.45 6.85 1.92
N ASN A 14 26.99 5.61 1.79
CA ASN A 14 27.31 4.54 2.74
C ASN A 14 28.35 3.55 2.17
N SER A 15 29.55 3.56 2.75
CA SER A 15 30.63 2.62 2.42
C SER A 15 30.48 1.25 3.08
N GLY A 16 29.46 1.07 3.94
CA GLY A 16 29.16 -0.18 4.63
C GLY A 16 28.78 -1.35 3.71
N ALA A 17 28.56 -2.53 4.30
CA ALA A 17 28.06 -3.69 3.56
C ALA A 17 26.69 -3.40 2.93
N PRO A 18 26.39 -3.93 1.72
CA PRO A 18 25.08 -3.74 1.11
C PRO A 18 23.97 -4.27 2.02
N VAL A 19 23.00 -3.40 2.33
CA VAL A 19 21.76 -3.75 3.06
C VAL A 19 20.58 -3.86 2.09
N GLY A 20 20.76 -3.38 0.85
CA GLY A 20 19.74 -3.28 -0.20
C GLY A 20 19.47 -4.59 -0.95
N PRO A 21 18.47 -4.57 -1.84
CA PRO A 21 18.32 -3.51 -2.84
C PRO A 21 17.33 -2.41 -2.45
N TYR A 22 17.59 -1.22 -2.99
CA TYR A 22 16.79 -0.01 -2.91
C TYR A 22 16.26 0.37 -4.29
N LEU A 23 15.00 0.79 -4.33
CA LEU A 23 14.40 1.49 -5.45
C LEU A 23 14.68 2.99 -5.27
N ILE A 24 15.53 3.55 -6.14
CA ILE A 24 15.92 4.96 -6.12
C ILE A 24 15.12 5.73 -7.17
N PRO A 25 14.34 6.75 -6.77
CA PRO A 25 13.58 7.59 -7.69
C PRO A 25 14.45 8.49 -8.56
N PRO A 26 13.97 8.86 -9.77
CA PRO A 26 14.72 9.74 -10.68
C PRO A 26 15.02 11.14 -10.13
N SER A 27 14.15 11.66 -9.26
CA SER A 27 14.32 12.98 -8.63
C SER A 27 15.28 12.96 -7.45
N PHE A 28 15.68 11.79 -6.97
CA PHE A 28 16.46 11.67 -5.76
C PHE A 28 17.91 12.15 -6.00
N PRO A 29 18.37 13.21 -5.33
CA PRO A 29 19.70 13.77 -5.55
C PRO A 29 20.76 12.90 -4.89
N GLN A 30 21.24 11.91 -5.64
CA GLN A 30 22.26 10.97 -5.17
C GLN A 30 23.60 11.63 -4.84
N ASP A 31 23.91 12.79 -5.41
CA ASP A 31 25.19 13.49 -5.27
C ASP A 31 25.26 14.43 -4.05
N ARG A 32 24.17 14.62 -3.30
CA ARG A 32 24.07 15.63 -2.23
C ARG A 32 23.34 15.11 -0.97
N PRO A 33 23.97 14.20 -0.21
CA PRO A 33 23.38 13.59 0.99
C PRO A 33 23.16 14.58 2.15
N ASP A 34 23.71 15.79 2.05
CA ASP A 34 23.56 16.88 3.01
C ASP A 34 22.29 17.72 2.76
N ARG A 35 21.64 17.58 1.61
CA ARG A 35 20.50 18.43 1.22
C ARG A 35 19.16 17.73 1.42
N PRO A 36 18.14 18.47 1.93
CA PRO A 36 16.77 17.97 1.94
C PRO A 36 16.29 17.64 0.52
N LEU A 37 15.51 16.58 0.41
CA LEU A 37 14.77 16.28 -0.82
C LEU A 37 13.55 17.19 -0.87
N VAL A 38 13.37 17.89 -2.00
CA VAL A 38 12.19 18.73 -2.26
C VAL A 38 11.36 18.06 -3.34
N ILE A 39 10.08 17.86 -3.04
CA ILE A 39 9.11 17.19 -3.89
C ILE A 39 8.01 18.19 -4.21
N ASP A 40 7.91 18.58 -5.46
CA ASP A 40 6.82 19.39 -5.96
C ASP A 40 5.64 18.47 -6.31
N VAL A 41 4.46 18.75 -5.76
CA VAL A 41 3.23 18.01 -6.02
C VAL A 41 2.23 18.97 -6.68
N PRO A 42 2.10 18.93 -8.01
CA PRO A 42 1.18 19.81 -8.69
C PRO A 42 -0.27 19.31 -8.58
N TYR A 43 -1.21 20.19 -8.91
CA TYR A 43 -2.65 19.89 -8.98
C TYR A 43 -3.27 19.43 -7.66
N VAL A 44 -2.59 19.71 -6.54
CA VAL A 44 -3.20 19.63 -5.21
C VAL A 44 -3.87 20.97 -4.95
N ARG A 45 -5.20 20.97 -4.90
CA ARG A 45 -5.95 22.19 -4.58
C ARG A 45 -5.82 22.47 -3.08
N GLY A 46 -4.89 23.35 -2.74
CA GLY A 46 -4.91 24.09 -1.48
C GLY A 46 -5.79 25.33 -1.59
N SER A 47 -6.40 25.78 -0.51
CA SER A 47 -6.99 27.13 -0.47
C SER A 47 -5.84 28.15 -0.51
N ALA A 48 -5.83 29.06 -1.49
CA ALA A 48 -4.86 30.16 -1.60
C ALA A 48 -5.62 31.50 -1.68
N PRO A 49 -5.07 32.66 -1.22
CA PRO A 49 -3.65 32.96 -0.98
C PRO A 49 -3.28 33.50 0.44
N ALA A 50 -2.32 32.82 1.10
CA ALA A 50 -1.30 33.27 2.10
C ALA A 50 -1.68 34.03 3.42
N PRO A 51 -0.84 33.97 4.50
CA PRO A 51 0.37 33.16 4.71
C PRO A 51 0.32 32.27 6.00
N VAL A 52 1.20 31.26 6.08
CA VAL A 52 1.54 30.44 7.28
C VAL A 52 0.56 29.34 7.74
N ALA A 53 -0.76 29.52 7.73
CA ALA A 53 -1.65 28.58 8.43
C ALA A 53 -1.78 27.17 7.78
N CYS A 54 -1.77 27.07 6.45
CA CYS A 54 -1.96 25.81 5.74
C CYS A 54 -0.63 25.09 5.46
N ALA A 55 0.17 24.83 6.48
CA ALA A 55 1.45 24.12 6.34
C ALA A 55 1.52 22.94 7.31
N VAL A 56 2.32 21.94 6.95
CA VAL A 56 2.72 20.89 7.90
C VAL A 56 4.14 21.18 8.33
N ALA A 57 4.31 21.57 9.59
CA ALA A 57 5.63 21.74 10.18
C ALA A 57 6.18 20.40 10.70
N ARG A 58 7.50 20.33 10.84
CA ARG A 58 8.16 19.26 11.59
C ARG A 58 7.96 19.51 13.09
N GLY A 59 7.75 18.44 13.86
CA GLY A 59 7.53 18.47 15.30
C GLY A 59 6.83 17.21 15.79
N GLY A 60 6.95 16.90 17.09
CA GLY A 60 6.40 15.68 17.69
C GLY A 60 6.90 14.43 16.95
N ASP A 61 5.95 13.58 16.54
CA ASP A 61 6.24 12.32 15.83
C ASP A 61 6.61 12.52 14.35
N ASN A 62 6.37 13.71 13.77
CA ASN A 62 6.76 14.04 12.40
C ASN A 62 8.07 14.84 12.38
N THR A 63 9.20 14.16 12.36
CA THR A 63 10.53 14.77 12.39
C THR A 63 11.13 15.03 11.00
N ASP A 64 10.68 14.32 9.98
CA ASP A 64 11.36 14.25 8.68
C ASP A 64 10.63 15.01 7.56
N PHE A 65 9.30 15.18 7.64
CA PHE A 65 8.51 15.75 6.55
C PHE A 65 7.93 17.12 6.91
N SER A 66 7.92 18.04 5.95
CA SER A 66 7.15 19.28 6.04
C SER A 66 6.50 19.63 4.72
N LEU A 67 5.36 20.30 4.75
CA LEU A 67 4.65 20.78 3.57
C LEU A 67 4.51 22.30 3.62
N ALA A 68 4.86 22.96 2.53
CA ALA A 68 4.60 24.37 2.27
C ALA A 68 3.95 24.53 0.88
N TRP A 69 3.40 25.70 0.58
CA TRP A 69 2.80 25.99 -0.72
C TRP A 69 3.68 26.93 -1.54
N ALA A 70 3.69 26.74 -2.85
CA ALA A 70 4.26 27.71 -3.77
C ALA A 70 3.55 29.07 -3.63
N PRO A 71 4.26 30.20 -3.86
CA PRO A 71 3.65 31.51 -3.82
C PRO A 71 2.51 31.63 -4.85
N SER A 72 1.54 32.52 -4.56
CA SER A 72 0.24 32.64 -5.26
C SER A 72 0.31 32.96 -6.75
N ASN A 73 1.48 33.30 -7.28
CA ASN A 73 1.75 33.58 -8.70
C ASN A 73 2.20 32.34 -9.50
N ALA A 74 2.29 31.16 -8.88
CA ALA A 74 2.56 29.88 -9.52
C ALA A 74 1.30 29.00 -9.54
N PRO A 75 1.19 27.99 -10.44
CA PRO A 75 0.16 26.95 -10.30
C PRO A 75 0.19 26.36 -8.88
N SER A 76 -0.97 25.97 -8.32
CA SER A 76 -1.07 25.40 -6.97
C SER A 76 -0.19 24.15 -6.85
N VAL A 77 1.00 24.35 -6.29
CA VAL A 77 2.02 23.32 -6.09
C VAL A 77 2.28 23.22 -4.59
N ALA A 78 2.01 22.05 -4.03
CA ALA A 78 2.47 21.70 -2.70
C ALA A 78 3.95 21.31 -2.77
N LYS A 79 4.77 21.87 -1.88
CA LYS A 79 6.19 21.56 -1.75
C LYS A 79 6.41 20.76 -0.49
N VAL A 80 6.71 19.47 -0.65
CA VAL A 80 7.10 18.62 0.47
C VAL A 80 8.62 18.61 0.59
N THR A 81 9.13 18.91 1.77
CA THR A 81 10.56 18.82 2.09
C THR A 81 10.79 17.64 3.02
N VAL A 82 11.71 16.75 2.66
CA VAL A 82 12.12 15.58 3.45
C VAL A 82 13.55 15.78 3.95
N GLN A 83 13.76 15.60 5.25
CA GLN A 83 15.07 15.81 5.86
C GLN A 83 16.09 14.74 5.47
N PRO A 84 17.36 15.13 5.27
CA PRO A 84 18.38 14.20 4.80
C PRO A 84 18.76 13.14 5.85
N ALA A 85 18.67 13.46 7.15
CA ALA A 85 19.27 12.66 8.22
C ALA A 85 18.93 11.15 8.15
N ARG A 86 17.65 10.80 7.93
CA ARG A 86 17.20 9.40 7.82
C ARG A 86 16.94 8.94 6.39
N LEU A 87 16.77 9.89 5.47
CA LEU A 87 16.50 9.61 4.06
C LEU A 87 17.65 8.87 3.38
N TYR A 88 18.90 9.21 3.75
CA TYR A 88 20.12 8.61 3.21
C TYR A 88 20.70 7.49 4.10
N SER A 89 20.04 7.15 5.22
CA SER A 89 20.54 6.12 6.14
C SER A 89 20.03 4.73 5.77
N ASP A 90 20.91 3.73 5.85
CA ASP A 90 20.57 2.31 5.68
C ASP A 90 20.28 1.59 7.02
N LYS A 91 20.40 2.29 8.16
CA LYS A 91 20.20 1.68 9.48
C LYS A 91 18.72 1.35 9.70
N SER A 92 18.42 0.13 10.17
CA SER A 92 17.04 -0.31 10.39
C SER A 92 16.25 0.61 11.32
N GLU A 93 16.89 1.19 12.33
CA GLU A 93 16.26 2.15 13.26
C GLU A 93 15.88 3.47 12.57
N ASP A 94 16.76 4.01 11.71
CA ASP A 94 16.51 5.24 10.96
C ASP A 94 15.41 5.03 9.92
N ARG A 95 15.40 3.87 9.24
CA ARG A 95 14.33 3.49 8.31
C ARG A 95 12.97 3.37 9.01
N ALA A 96 12.94 2.73 10.18
CA ALA A 96 11.73 2.61 10.98
C ALA A 96 11.24 3.98 11.47
N ALA A 97 12.15 4.86 11.89
CA ALA A 97 11.82 6.21 12.31
C ALA A 97 11.34 7.10 11.15
N LEU A 98 11.92 6.95 9.95
CA LEU A 98 11.43 7.61 8.74
C LEU A 98 10.00 7.18 8.41
N PHE A 99 9.70 5.88 8.50
CA PHE A 99 8.34 5.37 8.28
C PHE A 99 7.35 5.85 9.34
N ALA A 100 7.77 5.92 10.61
CA ALA A 100 6.95 6.51 11.68
C ALA A 100 6.65 7.99 11.39
N SER A 101 7.67 8.77 11.01
CA SER A 101 7.50 10.17 10.64
C SER A 101 6.61 10.34 9.41
N PHE A 102 6.68 9.42 8.44
CA PHE A 102 5.81 9.41 7.26
C PHE A 102 4.35 9.18 7.67
N ASN A 103 4.06 8.25 8.59
CA ASN A 103 2.72 8.04 9.09
C ASN A 103 2.19 9.23 9.90
N ALA A 104 3.02 9.87 10.72
CA ALA A 104 2.65 11.11 11.41
C ALA A 104 2.34 12.25 10.40
N PHE A 105 3.13 12.35 9.33
CA PHE A 105 2.88 13.29 8.23
C PHE A 105 1.55 13.00 7.51
N ARG A 106 1.21 11.74 7.25
CA ARG A 106 -0.10 11.34 6.68
C ARG A 106 -1.26 11.82 7.55
N VAL A 107 -1.17 11.65 8.87
CA VAL A 107 -2.18 12.14 9.82
C VAL A 107 -2.29 13.66 9.77
N ALA A 108 -1.18 14.38 9.75
CA ALA A 108 -1.18 15.83 9.66
C ALA A 108 -1.81 16.35 8.35
N LEU A 109 -1.55 15.69 7.21
CA LEU A 109 -2.19 16.01 5.93
C LEU A 109 -3.70 15.75 5.96
N GLU A 110 -4.14 14.66 6.59
CA GLU A 110 -5.57 14.38 6.75
C GLU A 110 -6.27 15.49 7.56
N GLN A 111 -5.63 16.00 8.62
CA GLN A 111 -6.18 17.12 9.39
C GLN A 111 -6.31 18.40 8.57
N MET A 112 -5.53 18.56 7.50
CA MET A 112 -5.71 19.68 6.56
C MET A 112 -6.97 19.52 5.68
N GLU A 113 -7.46 18.30 5.45
CA GLU A 113 -8.73 18.07 4.76
C GLU A 113 -9.94 18.14 5.70
N LEU A 114 -9.77 17.67 6.95
CA LEU A 114 -10.86 17.54 7.93
C LEU A 114 -11.03 18.75 8.84
N GLY A 115 -9.96 19.52 9.06
CA GLY A 115 -9.94 20.64 9.99
C GLY A 115 -10.83 21.79 9.55
N SER A 116 -11.16 22.69 10.50
CA SER A 116 -12.04 23.85 10.26
C SER A 116 -11.56 24.79 9.16
N GLN A 117 -10.24 24.83 8.90
CA GLN A 117 -9.64 25.64 7.83
C GLN A 117 -9.71 24.99 6.45
N GLN A 118 -9.94 23.67 6.36
CA GLN A 118 -10.01 22.88 5.12
C GLN A 118 -8.95 23.32 4.08
N CYS A 119 -7.69 23.25 4.50
CA CYS A 119 -6.53 23.64 3.71
C CYS A 119 -6.25 22.74 2.51
N LEU A 120 -6.80 21.52 2.49
CA LEU A 120 -6.71 20.57 1.37
C LEU A 120 -8.11 20.15 0.92
N ALA A 121 -8.34 20.12 -0.39
CA ALA A 121 -9.52 19.47 -0.94
C ALA A 121 -9.51 17.96 -0.64
N PRO A 122 -10.69 17.31 -0.49
CA PRO A 122 -10.77 15.86 -0.29
C PRO A 122 -9.98 15.06 -1.34
N GLY A 123 -9.11 14.15 -0.89
CA GLY A 123 -8.21 13.36 -1.74
C GLY A 123 -6.86 14.04 -2.03
N GLY A 124 -6.67 15.29 -1.61
CA GLY A 124 -5.40 16.01 -1.69
C GLY A 124 -4.31 15.37 -0.84
N ALA A 125 -4.65 14.89 0.37
CA ALA A 125 -3.73 14.19 1.25
C ALA A 125 -3.20 12.90 0.60
N ASP A 126 -4.08 12.06 0.04
CA ASP A 126 -3.71 10.83 -0.68
C ASP A 126 -2.78 11.14 -1.87
N THR A 127 -3.06 12.21 -2.61
CA THR A 127 -2.21 12.67 -3.73
C THR A 127 -0.80 13.04 -3.25
N VAL A 128 -0.68 13.84 -2.19
CA VAL A 128 0.62 14.22 -1.62
C VAL A 128 1.37 13.00 -1.10
N VAL A 129 0.71 12.11 -0.36
CA VAL A 129 1.30 10.90 0.23
C VAL A 129 1.86 9.97 -0.85
N ARG A 130 1.11 9.75 -1.93
CA ARG A 130 1.57 8.94 -3.08
C ARG A 130 2.77 9.56 -3.79
N ALA A 131 2.77 10.89 -3.94
CA ALA A 131 3.90 11.61 -4.54
C ALA A 131 5.16 11.46 -3.67
N VAL A 132 5.03 11.54 -2.35
CA VAL A 132 6.15 11.33 -1.41
C VAL A 132 6.68 9.91 -1.48
N ALA A 133 5.81 8.89 -1.37
CA ALA A 133 6.20 7.49 -1.45
C ALA A 133 6.92 7.15 -2.78
N ALA A 134 6.51 7.78 -3.89
CA ALA A 134 7.15 7.62 -5.19
C ALA A 134 8.50 8.34 -5.33
N SER A 135 8.81 9.31 -4.45
CA SER A 135 9.94 10.24 -4.60
C SER A 135 11.09 10.00 -3.61
N ILE A 136 10.89 9.19 -2.57
CA ILE A 136 11.94 8.80 -1.62
C ILE A 136 12.57 7.45 -1.99
N PRO A 137 13.87 7.23 -1.68
CA PRO A 137 14.49 5.92 -1.85
C PRO A 137 13.89 4.94 -0.84
N LEU A 138 13.41 3.80 -1.32
CA LEU A 138 12.80 2.74 -0.50
C LEU A 138 13.55 1.43 -0.69
N ARG A 139 13.82 0.70 0.39
CA ARG A 139 14.25 -0.69 0.30
C ARG A 139 13.09 -1.51 -0.27
N LEU A 140 13.36 -2.57 -1.02
CA LEU A 140 12.30 -3.30 -1.73
C LEU A 140 11.21 -3.87 -0.79
N ASP A 141 11.56 -4.24 0.44
CA ASP A 141 10.61 -4.68 1.48
C ASP A 141 9.86 -3.54 2.20
N GLU A 142 10.22 -2.27 1.96
CA GLU A 142 9.53 -1.10 2.49
C GLU A 142 8.46 -0.58 1.50
N VAL A 143 8.59 -0.88 0.21
CA VAL A 143 7.72 -0.37 -0.85
C VAL A 143 6.24 -0.57 -0.51
N LEU A 144 5.85 -1.78 -0.10
CA LEU A 144 4.45 -2.09 0.23
C LEU A 144 3.97 -1.40 1.51
N ALA A 145 4.87 -1.11 2.46
CA ALA A 145 4.53 -0.40 3.68
C ALA A 145 4.17 1.07 3.40
N TYR A 146 4.94 1.75 2.54
CA TYR A 146 4.68 3.14 2.17
C TYR A 146 3.47 3.31 1.24
N HIS A 147 3.16 2.33 0.40
CA HIS A 147 2.04 2.40 -0.54
C HIS A 147 0.72 1.81 0.01
N TYR A 148 0.80 0.76 0.82
CA TYR A 148 -0.38 -0.03 1.25
C TYR A 148 -0.39 -0.35 2.75
N GLY A 149 0.49 0.26 3.55
CA GLY A 149 0.58 -0.04 5.00
C GLY A 149 1.03 -1.47 5.32
N LEU A 150 1.39 -2.27 4.32
CA LEU A 150 1.80 -3.66 4.48
C LEU A 150 3.29 -3.73 4.81
N ALA A 151 3.61 -3.65 6.10
CA ALA A 151 4.94 -3.94 6.61
C ALA A 151 5.13 -5.45 6.77
N ARG A 152 6.38 -5.93 6.64
CA ARG A 152 6.73 -7.33 6.89
C ARG A 152 6.34 -7.72 8.32
N GLY A 153 5.44 -8.70 8.45
CA GLY A 153 4.90 -9.14 9.75
C GLY A 153 3.81 -8.25 10.35
N GLY A 154 3.38 -7.19 9.65
CA GLY A 154 2.37 -6.24 10.13
C GLY A 154 0.93 -6.78 10.14
N ASN A 155 0.65 -7.87 9.42
CA ASN A 155 -0.68 -8.50 9.31
C ASN A 155 -1.82 -7.51 8.97
N VAL A 156 -1.51 -6.41 8.29
CA VAL A 156 -2.47 -5.39 7.88
C VAL A 156 -2.20 -4.93 6.46
N VAL A 157 -3.25 -4.54 5.75
CA VAL A 157 -3.20 -3.91 4.43
C VAL A 157 -4.23 -2.78 4.37
N ASP A 158 -3.79 -1.57 4.06
CA ASP A 158 -4.66 -0.43 3.76
C ASP A 158 -5.31 -0.64 2.38
N LEU A 159 -6.63 -0.55 2.33
CA LEU A 159 -7.39 -0.77 1.09
C LEU A 159 -7.57 0.55 0.36
N THR A 160 -7.12 0.58 -0.90
CA THR A 160 -7.24 1.77 -1.75
C THR A 160 -8.17 1.53 -2.93
N PRO A 161 -8.90 2.55 -3.40
CA PRO A 161 -9.74 2.41 -4.58
C PRO A 161 -8.99 1.92 -5.83
N GLY A 162 -9.61 1.01 -6.57
CA GLY A 162 -9.03 0.29 -7.70
C GLY A 162 -8.48 -1.09 -7.35
N MET A 163 -8.26 -1.38 -6.06
CA MET A 163 -8.01 -2.76 -5.61
C MET A 163 -9.24 -3.65 -5.80
N ARG A 164 -9.03 -4.96 -5.75
CA ARG A 164 -10.05 -5.99 -5.66
C ARG A 164 -9.78 -6.86 -4.44
N LEU A 165 -10.80 -7.25 -3.69
CA LEU A 165 -10.66 -8.30 -2.69
C LEU A 165 -11.07 -9.62 -3.32
N ARG A 166 -10.19 -10.62 -3.26
CA ARG A 166 -10.54 -12.02 -3.52
C ARG A 166 -10.83 -12.69 -2.19
N ILE A 167 -12.02 -13.26 -2.07
CA ILE A 167 -12.56 -13.84 -0.85
C ILE A 167 -12.75 -15.33 -1.11
N ASP A 168 -11.89 -16.17 -0.56
CA ASP A 168 -12.02 -17.62 -0.63
C ASP A 168 -12.69 -18.12 0.65
N THR A 169 -13.78 -18.87 0.52
CA THR A 169 -14.56 -19.36 1.66
C THR A 169 -14.40 -20.87 1.82
N GLY A 170 -14.30 -21.29 3.08
CA GLY A 170 -14.31 -22.67 3.50
C GLY A 170 -15.71 -23.08 3.96
N GLY A 171 -16.21 -24.19 3.43
CA GLY A 171 -17.47 -24.80 3.83
C GLY A 171 -17.22 -25.83 4.92
N TYR A 172 -18.13 -25.91 5.89
CA TYR A 172 -18.06 -26.94 6.91
C TYR A 172 -18.68 -28.23 6.41
N ASP A 173 -17.86 -29.26 6.26
CA ASP A 173 -18.27 -30.60 5.89
C ASP A 173 -18.56 -31.40 7.15
N PHE A 174 -19.85 -31.66 7.38
CA PHE A 174 -20.31 -32.50 8.48
C PHE A 174 -20.52 -33.94 7.99
N VAL A 175 -19.81 -34.88 8.61
CA VAL A 175 -19.90 -36.30 8.33
C VAL A 175 -20.81 -37.01 9.33
N ALA A 176 -20.55 -36.84 10.63
CA ALA A 176 -21.34 -37.41 11.72
C ALA A 176 -21.01 -36.72 13.04
N PRO A 177 -21.87 -36.80 14.08
CA PRO A 177 -21.55 -36.30 15.41
C PRO A 177 -20.21 -36.88 15.91
N SER A 178 -19.33 -36.03 16.44
CA SER A 178 -18.00 -36.41 16.96
C SER A 178 -17.02 -37.07 15.97
N SER A 179 -17.32 -37.05 14.66
CA SER A 179 -16.39 -37.59 13.65
C SER A 179 -15.13 -36.73 13.56
N ALA A 180 -13.96 -37.39 13.55
CA ALA A 180 -12.67 -36.75 13.31
C ALA A 180 -12.50 -36.23 11.86
N TRP A 181 -13.43 -36.57 10.98
CA TRP A 181 -13.49 -36.12 9.59
C TRP A 181 -14.32 -34.86 9.39
N ASN A 182 -15.03 -34.40 10.42
CA ASN A 182 -15.70 -33.11 10.37
C ASN A 182 -14.66 -32.00 10.25
N GLY A 183 -14.89 -31.03 9.37
CA GLY A 183 -13.95 -29.93 9.20
C GLY A 183 -14.30 -29.00 8.06
N PHE A 184 -13.44 -28.02 7.83
CA PHE A 184 -13.61 -27.05 6.75
C PHE A 184 -12.84 -27.47 5.49
N GLY A 185 -13.58 -27.72 4.41
CA GLY A 185 -13.09 -27.88 3.05
C GLY A 185 -13.17 -26.59 2.23
N ALA A 186 -12.59 -26.57 1.03
CA ALA A 186 -12.77 -25.44 0.11
C ALA A 186 -14.19 -25.45 -0.46
N ALA A 187 -14.92 -24.34 -0.37
CA ALA A 187 -16.31 -24.27 -0.82
C ALA A 187 -16.54 -23.31 -1.99
N GLY A 188 -15.76 -22.24 -2.09
CA GLY A 188 -15.89 -21.32 -3.21
C GLY A 188 -15.07 -20.05 -3.03
N GLY A 189 -15.26 -19.12 -3.96
CA GLY A 189 -14.66 -17.81 -3.87
C GLY A 189 -15.52 -16.75 -4.55
N SER A 190 -15.36 -15.52 -4.09
CA SER A 190 -16.00 -14.33 -4.66
C SER A 190 -14.97 -13.21 -4.76
N THR A 191 -15.30 -12.19 -5.56
CA THR A 191 -14.46 -10.99 -5.64
C THR A 191 -15.31 -9.74 -5.49
N CYS A 192 -14.77 -8.71 -4.85
CA CYS A 192 -15.40 -7.39 -4.80
C CYS A 192 -14.39 -6.28 -5.11
N THR A 193 -14.83 -5.24 -5.80
CA THR A 193 -13.97 -4.10 -6.13
C THR A 193 -13.99 -3.10 -4.99
N VAL A 194 -12.81 -2.64 -4.56
CA VAL A 194 -12.66 -1.49 -3.67
C VAL A 194 -12.83 -0.24 -4.53
N ALA A 195 -13.89 0.52 -4.30
CA ALA A 195 -14.29 1.66 -5.12
C ALA A 195 -14.30 2.96 -4.28
N ARG A 196 -14.61 4.08 -4.95
CA ARG A 196 -14.98 5.33 -4.28
C ARG A 196 -16.48 5.55 -4.39
N SER A 197 -17.08 6.03 -3.31
CA SER A 197 -18.41 6.62 -3.32
C SER A 197 -18.39 8.01 -3.97
N SER A 198 -19.56 8.59 -4.21
CA SER A 198 -19.70 9.98 -4.68
C SER A 198 -19.06 11.00 -3.73
N ALA A 199 -18.98 10.68 -2.43
CA ALA A 199 -18.32 11.50 -1.41
C ALA A 199 -16.80 11.28 -1.31
N GLN A 200 -16.20 10.54 -2.25
CA GLN A 200 -14.78 10.15 -2.29
C GLN A 200 -14.31 9.16 -1.22
N ASP A 201 -15.20 8.76 -0.31
CA ASP A 201 -14.96 7.69 0.66
C ASP A 201 -14.80 6.33 -0.02
N VAL A 202 -14.02 5.44 0.59
CA VAL A 202 -13.82 4.06 0.15
C VAL A 202 -15.08 3.24 0.41
N CYS A 203 -15.48 2.42 -0.56
CA CYS A 203 -16.60 1.47 -0.45
C CYS A 203 -16.28 0.14 -1.16
N PHE A 204 -17.12 -0.86 -0.96
CA PHE A 204 -17.02 -2.18 -1.60
C PHE A 204 -18.16 -2.31 -2.62
N ASP A 205 -17.81 -2.12 -3.89
CA ASP A 205 -18.73 -1.98 -5.04
C ASP A 205 -19.44 -0.60 -5.14
N ALA A 206 -19.21 0.09 -6.25
CA ALA A 206 -19.79 1.42 -6.48
C ALA A 206 -21.30 1.35 -6.75
N PHE A 207 -21.77 0.31 -7.44
CA PHE A 207 -23.17 0.15 -7.79
C PHE A 207 -24.01 -0.15 -6.55
N LEU A 208 -23.59 -1.09 -5.72
CA LEU A 208 -24.29 -1.40 -4.47
C LEU A 208 -24.26 -0.23 -3.50
N ASN A 209 -23.19 0.57 -3.47
CA ASN A 209 -23.15 1.79 -2.66
C ASN A 209 -24.10 2.89 -3.16
N THR A 210 -24.57 2.84 -4.42
CA THR A 210 -25.65 3.72 -4.90
C THR A 210 -27.04 3.21 -4.56
N MET A 211 -27.17 1.92 -4.25
CA MET A 211 -28.42 1.33 -3.82
C MET A 211 -28.62 1.53 -2.32
N ALA A 212 -29.85 1.82 -1.92
CA ALA A 212 -30.23 1.78 -0.51
C ALA A 212 -30.36 0.32 -0.05
N THR A 213 -29.24 -0.38 0.12
CA THR A 213 -29.23 -1.75 0.68
C THR A 213 -29.63 -1.70 2.16
N SER A 214 -30.72 -2.39 2.51
CA SER A 214 -31.28 -2.43 3.87
C SER A 214 -30.81 -3.66 4.67
N VAL A 215 -29.55 -4.05 4.53
CA VAL A 215 -29.00 -5.16 5.33
C VAL A 215 -28.57 -4.61 6.69
N THR A 216 -29.16 -5.12 7.76
CA THR A 216 -28.78 -4.78 9.12
C THR A 216 -27.77 -5.80 9.63
N LEU A 217 -26.55 -5.37 9.93
CA LEU A 217 -25.52 -6.21 10.53
C LEU A 217 -25.69 -6.26 12.04
N GLY A 218 -25.49 -7.44 12.63
CA GLY A 218 -25.45 -7.61 14.08
C GLY A 218 -24.23 -6.95 14.72
N THR A 219 -24.15 -6.99 16.05
CA THR A 219 -22.99 -6.53 16.83
C THR A 219 -22.40 -7.72 17.59
N PRO A 220 -21.15 -8.16 17.31
CA PRO A 220 -20.23 -7.64 16.30
C PRO A 220 -20.70 -7.94 14.86
N ALA A 221 -20.28 -7.11 13.90
CA ALA A 221 -20.66 -7.27 12.50
C ALA A 221 -19.93 -8.46 11.85
N TRP A 222 -20.65 -9.22 11.05
CA TRP A 222 -20.16 -10.37 10.31
C TRP A 222 -20.45 -10.22 8.83
N ILE A 223 -19.45 -10.49 7.99
CA ILE A 223 -19.52 -10.40 6.53
C ILE A 223 -19.64 -11.81 5.96
N GLY A 224 -20.79 -12.15 5.40
CA GLY A 224 -21.02 -13.38 4.64
C GLY A 224 -20.94 -13.17 3.12
N GLY A 225 -21.12 -11.94 2.64
CA GLY A 225 -21.04 -11.63 1.22
C GLY A 225 -21.04 -10.15 0.89
N LEU A 226 -21.26 -9.85 -0.39
CA LEU A 226 -21.15 -8.49 -0.93
C LEU A 226 -22.21 -7.53 -0.38
N ALA A 227 -23.43 -8.01 -0.10
CA ALA A 227 -24.48 -7.19 0.50
C ALA A 227 -24.11 -6.74 1.93
N ASP A 228 -23.44 -7.60 2.70
CA ASP A 228 -22.94 -7.26 4.04
C ASP A 228 -21.80 -6.25 3.96
N LEU A 229 -20.91 -6.39 2.97
CA LEU A 229 -19.86 -5.39 2.70
C LEU A 229 -20.45 -4.02 2.36
N ALA A 230 -21.51 -3.97 1.54
CA ALA A 230 -22.21 -2.73 1.23
C ALA A 230 -22.88 -2.12 2.48
N ALA A 231 -23.41 -2.95 3.37
CA ALA A 231 -24.05 -2.53 4.62
C ALA A 231 -23.11 -1.90 5.65
N LEU A 232 -21.80 -2.15 5.56
CA LEU A 232 -20.79 -1.44 6.36
C LEU A 232 -20.81 0.08 6.09
N GLY A 233 -21.26 0.45 4.90
CA GLY A 233 -21.28 1.81 4.40
C GLY A 233 -19.88 2.35 4.08
N PRO A 234 -19.81 3.47 3.34
CA PRO A 234 -18.54 4.08 2.98
C PRO A 234 -17.83 4.68 4.20
N ARG A 235 -16.50 4.64 4.16
CA ARG A 235 -15.57 5.26 5.13
C ARG A 235 -14.37 5.84 4.39
N ARG A 236 -13.75 6.90 4.93
CA ARG A 236 -12.54 7.49 4.32
C ARG A 236 -11.41 6.48 4.19
N HIS A 237 -11.25 5.62 5.20
CA HIS A 237 -10.23 4.57 5.22
C HIS A 237 -10.83 3.22 5.55
N PHE A 238 -10.34 2.20 4.84
CA PHE A 238 -10.53 0.81 5.21
C PHE A 238 -9.18 0.10 5.30
N ARG A 239 -9.05 -0.80 6.28
CA ARG A 239 -7.90 -1.65 6.49
C ARG A 239 -8.36 -3.08 6.67
N LEU A 240 -7.75 -3.98 5.92
CA LEU A 240 -7.86 -5.42 6.13
C LEU A 240 -6.83 -5.84 7.18
N VAL A 241 -7.28 -6.56 8.21
CA VAL A 241 -6.44 -7.05 9.30
C VAL A 241 -6.54 -8.56 9.36
N TYR A 242 -5.38 -9.21 9.49
CA TYR A 242 -5.27 -10.66 9.60
C TYR A 242 -4.97 -11.06 11.05
N PRO A 243 -5.60 -12.12 11.55
CA PRO A 243 -5.34 -12.60 12.90
C PRO A 243 -3.92 -13.18 12.99
N ARG A 244 -3.25 -13.00 14.14
CA ARG A 244 -1.92 -13.59 14.39
C ARG A 244 -1.97 -15.12 14.51
N THR A 245 -3.15 -15.65 14.84
CA THR A 245 -3.42 -17.09 14.94
C THR A 245 -4.72 -17.42 14.21
N ALA A 246 -4.66 -18.41 13.32
CA ALA A 246 -5.83 -18.88 12.59
C ALA A 246 -6.32 -20.21 13.18
N THR A 247 -7.64 -20.40 13.18
CA THR A 247 -8.26 -21.67 13.57
C THR A 247 -7.94 -22.76 12.54
N GLY A 248 -7.52 -23.93 13.02
CA GLY A 248 -7.21 -25.08 12.16
C GLY A 248 -8.45 -25.66 11.45
N PRO A 249 -8.28 -26.43 10.36
CA PRO A 249 -9.39 -26.98 9.56
C PRO A 249 -10.38 -27.84 10.35
N ARG A 250 -9.94 -28.46 11.44
CA ARG A 250 -10.74 -29.38 12.27
C ARG A 250 -11.20 -28.75 13.58
N GLN A 251 -10.84 -27.50 13.84
CA GLN A 251 -11.23 -26.80 15.06
C GLN A 251 -12.60 -26.16 14.84
N THR A 252 -13.64 -26.86 15.25
CA THR A 252 -15.04 -26.44 15.15
C THR A 252 -15.48 -25.80 16.46
N SER A 253 -15.09 -24.55 16.71
CA SER A 253 -15.75 -23.77 17.76
C SER A 253 -17.14 -23.32 17.28
N ALA A 254 -18.12 -23.23 18.18
CA ALA A 254 -19.51 -22.87 17.85
C ALA A 254 -19.63 -21.51 17.10
N ALA A 255 -18.66 -20.63 17.28
CA ALA A 255 -18.36 -19.51 16.38
C ALA A 255 -16.84 -19.25 16.41
N PRO A 256 -16.18 -18.90 15.30
CA PRO A 256 -14.83 -18.36 15.38
C PRO A 256 -14.86 -17.07 16.20
N ALA A 257 -13.95 -16.91 17.16
CA ALA A 257 -13.82 -15.62 17.86
C ALA A 257 -13.40 -14.53 16.85
N PHE A 258 -13.91 -13.31 17.00
CA PHE A 258 -13.65 -12.18 16.09
C PHE A 258 -12.16 -11.97 15.78
N GLY A 259 -11.27 -12.16 16.77
CA GLY A 259 -9.81 -12.09 16.61
C GLY A 259 -9.12 -13.30 15.98
N ARG A 260 -9.87 -14.27 15.42
CA ARG A 260 -9.34 -15.49 14.77
C ARG A 260 -9.68 -15.60 13.29
N THR A 261 -10.34 -14.60 12.74
CA THR A 261 -10.70 -14.48 11.33
C THR A 261 -10.23 -13.13 10.80
N PRO A 262 -9.93 -13.01 9.50
CA PRO A 262 -9.69 -11.70 8.89
C PRO A 262 -10.85 -10.75 9.17
N ALA A 263 -10.52 -9.47 9.38
CA ALA A 263 -11.49 -8.43 9.69
C ALA A 263 -11.22 -7.16 8.87
N LEU A 264 -12.30 -6.44 8.55
CA LEU A 264 -12.26 -5.10 8.00
C LEU A 264 -12.47 -4.08 9.11
N LEU A 265 -11.54 -3.14 9.19
CA LEU A 265 -11.63 -1.95 10.02
C LEU A 265 -11.86 -0.75 9.12
N GLY A 266 -12.87 0.06 9.41
CA GLY A 266 -13.19 1.27 8.65
C GLY A 266 -13.29 2.48 9.56
N ALA A 267 -12.67 3.59 9.20
CA ALA A 267 -12.68 4.80 10.01
C ALA A 267 -12.65 6.06 9.14
N ASP A 268 -13.11 7.18 9.72
CA ASP A 268 -13.08 8.48 9.05
C ASP A 268 -11.76 9.24 9.31
N THR A 269 -10.93 8.75 10.25
CA THR A 269 -9.58 9.28 10.51
C THR A 269 -8.54 8.16 10.57
N LEU A 270 -7.30 8.46 10.20
CA LEU A 270 -6.16 7.54 10.33
C LEU A 270 -5.85 7.23 11.80
N THR A 271 -6.09 8.18 12.71
CA THR A 271 -5.90 8.00 14.16
C THR A 271 -6.88 6.97 14.73
N ASP A 272 -8.17 7.08 14.40
CA ASP A 272 -9.18 6.09 14.81
C ASP A 272 -8.87 4.71 14.22
N LEU A 273 -8.42 4.65 12.96
CA LEU A 273 -8.02 3.39 12.31
C LEU A 273 -6.84 2.72 13.02
N ALA A 274 -5.85 3.51 13.44
CA ALA A 274 -4.69 3.00 14.18
C ALA A 274 -5.07 2.49 15.58
N ALA A 275 -5.94 3.21 16.29
CA ALA A 275 -6.49 2.77 17.57
C ALA A 275 -7.28 1.46 17.43
N ALA A 276 -8.14 1.37 16.41
CA ALA A 276 -8.89 0.15 16.07
C ALA A 276 -7.98 -1.04 15.75
N THR A 277 -6.92 -0.80 14.97
CA THR A 277 -5.92 -1.83 14.64
C THR A 277 -5.25 -2.35 15.91
N THR A 278 -4.89 -1.46 16.84
CA THR A 278 -4.23 -1.82 18.10
C THR A 278 -5.15 -2.66 18.99
N ALA A 279 -6.42 -2.27 19.12
CA ALA A 279 -7.39 -3.00 19.92
C ALA A 279 -7.71 -4.39 19.35
N TYR A 280 -7.79 -4.51 18.02
CA TYR A 280 -7.96 -5.81 17.38
C TYR A 280 -6.83 -6.78 17.76
N PHE A 281 -5.58 -6.33 17.69
CA PHE A 281 -4.43 -7.17 18.02
C PHE A 281 -4.29 -7.47 19.51
N LYS A 282 -4.73 -6.57 20.39
CA LYS A 282 -4.62 -6.73 21.84
C LYS A 282 -5.72 -7.63 22.40
N ASP A 283 -6.97 -7.31 22.08
CA ASP A 283 -8.15 -7.86 22.76
C ASP A 283 -9.05 -8.67 21.81
N GLY A 284 -8.77 -8.71 20.50
CA GLY A 284 -9.65 -9.34 19.52
C GLY A 284 -11.01 -8.64 19.40
N THR A 285 -11.06 -7.37 19.79
CA THR A 285 -12.24 -6.50 19.77
C THR A 285 -11.94 -5.24 18.97
N CYS A 286 -12.95 -4.41 18.74
CA CYS A 286 -12.77 -3.09 18.14
C CYS A 286 -13.31 -1.99 19.05
N VAL A 287 -12.66 -0.84 19.00
CA VAL A 287 -12.91 0.29 19.90
C VAL A 287 -14.13 1.10 19.43
N THR A 288 -14.79 1.76 20.37
CA THR A 288 -15.63 2.93 20.11
C THR A 288 -14.77 4.09 19.58
N ALA A 289 -15.21 4.73 18.49
CA ALA A 289 -14.48 5.83 17.84
C ALA A 289 -14.31 7.05 18.76
N THR A 290 -13.25 7.81 18.53
CA THR A 290 -13.12 9.18 19.05
C THR A 290 -13.70 10.24 18.11
N SER A 291 -13.99 9.89 16.85
CA SER A 291 -14.70 10.75 15.88
C SER A 291 -16.23 10.58 15.94
N GLY A 292 -16.96 11.56 15.38
CA GLY A 292 -18.42 11.62 15.42
C GLY A 292 -19.18 10.46 14.73
N ARG A 293 -18.48 9.56 14.03
CA ARG A 293 -19.03 8.30 13.49
C ARG A 293 -18.26 7.11 14.05
N PRO A 294 -18.95 6.05 14.56
CA PRO A 294 -18.28 4.85 15.04
C PRO A 294 -17.41 4.17 13.97
N VAL A 295 -16.27 3.64 14.43
CA VAL A 295 -15.37 2.79 13.64
C VAL A 295 -16.15 1.54 13.20
N VAL A 296 -16.07 1.23 11.91
CA VAL A 296 -16.56 -0.03 11.36
C VAL A 296 -15.61 -1.13 11.76
N SER A 297 -16.16 -2.23 12.23
CA SER A 297 -15.42 -3.41 12.62
C SER A 297 -16.23 -4.64 12.25
N ALA A 298 -15.80 -5.35 11.22
CA ALA A 298 -16.53 -6.50 10.72
C ALA A 298 -15.61 -7.67 10.37
N ALA A 299 -15.89 -8.84 10.93
CA ALA A 299 -15.14 -10.06 10.66
C ALA A 299 -15.80 -10.84 9.53
N PHE A 300 -15.02 -11.55 8.72
CA PHE A 300 -15.57 -12.44 7.72
C PHE A 300 -16.10 -13.71 8.38
N ALA A 301 -17.34 -14.09 8.00
CA ALA A 301 -18.04 -15.23 8.58
C ALA A 301 -17.45 -16.55 8.07
N GLY A 302 -17.35 -17.53 8.99
CA GLY A 302 -16.79 -18.83 8.69
C GLY A 302 -15.28 -18.82 8.51
N ARG A 303 -14.75 -19.81 7.79
CA ARG A 303 -13.31 -19.91 7.54
C ARG A 303 -13.00 -19.27 6.20
N THR A 304 -12.42 -18.07 6.21
CA THR A 304 -12.19 -17.30 4.98
C THR A 304 -10.75 -16.87 4.84
N SER A 305 -10.24 -16.89 3.61
CA SER A 305 -9.02 -16.20 3.20
C SER A 305 -9.41 -14.98 2.38
N ILE A 306 -8.85 -13.83 2.72
CA ILE A 306 -9.08 -12.58 1.99
C ILE A 306 -7.75 -12.14 1.42
N VAL A 307 -7.69 -11.92 0.11
CA VAL A 307 -6.46 -11.50 -0.58
C VAL A 307 -6.76 -10.19 -1.31
N PRO A 308 -6.16 -9.06 -0.88
CA PRO A 308 -6.23 -7.83 -1.64
C PRO A 308 -5.37 -7.98 -2.91
N GLU A 309 -5.93 -7.56 -4.03
CA GLU A 309 -5.34 -7.64 -5.35
C GLU A 309 -5.28 -6.25 -5.99
N ILE A 310 -4.22 -5.98 -6.73
CA ILE A 310 -3.96 -4.72 -7.43
C ILE A 310 -4.00 -4.94 -8.95
N PRO A 311 -4.55 -4.00 -9.73
CA PRO A 311 -4.53 -4.09 -11.18
C PRO A 311 -3.15 -3.71 -11.71
N VAL A 312 -2.55 -4.59 -12.49
CA VAL A 312 -1.27 -4.44 -13.18
C VAL A 312 -1.46 -4.79 -14.64
N LYS A 313 -0.90 -3.98 -15.55
CA LYS A 313 -0.96 -4.25 -16.98
C LYS A 313 0.19 -5.17 -17.38
N VAL A 314 -0.10 -6.44 -17.65
CA VAL A 314 0.88 -7.46 -18.02
C VAL A 314 0.70 -7.76 -19.50
N LEU A 315 1.72 -7.45 -20.31
CA LEU A 315 1.76 -7.76 -21.75
C LEU A 315 0.57 -7.20 -22.53
N GLY A 316 0.16 -5.97 -22.20
CA GLY A 316 -0.97 -5.30 -22.85
C GLY A 316 -2.31 -5.50 -22.15
N GLU A 317 -2.44 -6.52 -21.29
CA GLU A 317 -3.70 -6.88 -20.64
C GLU A 317 -3.74 -6.50 -19.15
N TRP A 318 -4.88 -6.01 -18.66
CA TRP A 318 -5.06 -5.74 -17.24
C TRP A 318 -5.29 -7.04 -16.47
N ARG A 319 -4.49 -7.28 -15.43
CA ARG A 319 -4.62 -8.43 -14.54
C ARG A 319 -4.60 -7.98 -13.09
N TYR A 320 -5.43 -8.62 -12.26
CA TYR A 320 -5.41 -8.44 -10.82
C TYR A 320 -4.44 -9.44 -10.21
N LEU A 321 -3.46 -8.94 -9.47
CA LEU A 321 -2.43 -9.73 -8.80
C LEU A 321 -2.45 -9.44 -7.31
N PRO A 322 -2.21 -10.43 -6.43
CA PRO A 322 -2.12 -10.21 -5.00
C PRO A 322 -1.15 -9.08 -4.63
N VAL A 323 -1.51 -8.28 -3.63
CA VAL A 323 -0.56 -7.34 -3.01
C VAL A 323 0.62 -8.15 -2.47
N GLY A 324 1.83 -7.75 -2.84
CA GLY A 324 3.05 -8.51 -2.55
C GLY A 324 3.57 -9.34 -3.72
N SER A 325 2.85 -9.40 -4.84
CA SER A 325 3.42 -9.94 -6.07
C SER A 325 4.63 -9.14 -6.54
N THR A 326 5.65 -9.85 -7.01
CA THR A 326 6.94 -9.28 -7.42
C THR A 326 7.17 -9.47 -8.92
N ILE A 327 8.19 -8.79 -9.46
CA ILE A 327 8.63 -8.98 -10.84
C ILE A 327 9.07 -10.43 -11.07
N GLN A 328 9.77 -11.03 -10.10
CA GLN A 328 10.15 -12.44 -10.15
C GLN A 328 8.95 -13.35 -10.42
N GLN A 329 7.81 -13.13 -9.75
CA GLN A 329 6.60 -13.93 -9.99
C GLN A 329 6.04 -13.75 -11.40
N LEU A 330 6.15 -12.55 -11.99
CA LEU A 330 5.76 -12.33 -13.38
C LEU A 330 6.71 -13.04 -14.35
N LEU A 331 8.01 -13.00 -14.10
CA LEU A 331 8.98 -13.72 -14.91
C LEU A 331 8.78 -15.23 -14.82
N ASP A 332 8.50 -15.73 -13.61
CA ASP A 332 8.14 -17.12 -13.35
C ASP A 332 6.95 -17.61 -14.17
N PHE A 333 5.93 -16.78 -14.25
CA PHE A 333 4.71 -17.18 -14.94
C PHE A 333 4.78 -16.98 -16.46
N TYR A 334 5.34 -15.85 -16.91
CA TYR A 334 5.26 -15.42 -18.30
C TYR A 334 6.54 -15.63 -19.11
N SER A 335 7.66 -16.01 -18.48
CA SER A 335 8.96 -16.11 -19.15
C SER A 335 9.69 -17.40 -18.76
N PRO A 336 9.20 -18.60 -19.11
CA PRO A 336 9.70 -19.89 -18.59
C PRO A 336 11.22 -20.12 -18.76
N LEU A 337 11.86 -19.48 -19.75
CA LEU A 337 13.31 -19.55 -19.98
C LEU A 337 14.14 -18.77 -18.93
N TRP A 338 13.53 -17.87 -18.17
CA TRP A 338 14.22 -16.97 -17.26
C TRP A 338 14.94 -17.72 -16.12
N ARG A 339 14.35 -18.80 -15.60
CA ARG A 339 14.95 -19.61 -14.52
C ARG A 339 16.25 -20.27 -14.94
N TRP A 340 16.30 -20.79 -16.16
CA TRP A 340 17.48 -21.43 -16.73
C TRP A 340 18.60 -20.43 -16.95
N GLN A 341 18.23 -19.22 -17.35
CA GLN A 341 19.14 -18.13 -17.61
C GLN A 341 19.72 -17.52 -16.32
N MET A 342 18.94 -17.40 -15.24
CA MET A 342 19.44 -16.95 -13.93
C MET A 342 20.49 -17.90 -13.33
N ALA A 343 20.49 -19.18 -13.72
CA ALA A 343 21.52 -20.13 -13.29
C ALA A 343 22.87 -19.92 -14.00
N SER A 344 22.91 -19.09 -15.04
CA SER A 344 24.15 -18.72 -15.73
C SER A 344 24.78 -17.48 -15.08
N ALA A 345 26.12 -17.48 -14.96
CA ALA A 345 26.88 -16.38 -14.38
C ALA A 345 26.77 -15.07 -15.20
N ASP A 346 26.51 -15.19 -16.51
CA ASP A 346 26.42 -14.10 -17.47
C ASP A 346 25.06 -14.12 -18.17
N PHE A 347 24.03 -13.62 -17.50
CA PHE A 347 22.72 -13.42 -18.12
C PHE A 347 22.40 -11.95 -18.30
N SER A 348 21.75 -11.62 -19.43
CA SER A 348 21.16 -10.31 -19.70
C SER A 348 19.68 -10.48 -20.04
N GLN A 349 18.80 -10.08 -19.12
CA GLN A 349 17.38 -9.93 -19.40
C GLN A 349 17.02 -8.46 -19.57
N LYS A 350 16.42 -8.11 -20.70
CA LYS A 350 15.80 -6.80 -20.89
C LYS A 350 14.33 -6.85 -20.47
N THR A 351 14.05 -6.84 -19.19
CA THR A 351 12.67 -6.68 -18.70
C THR A 351 12.35 -5.20 -18.55
N ARG A 352 11.15 -4.77 -18.93
CA ARG A 352 10.71 -3.38 -18.75
C ARG A 352 9.48 -3.33 -17.85
N LEU A 353 9.66 -2.73 -16.68
CA LEU A 353 8.58 -2.29 -15.80
C LEU A 353 8.42 -0.79 -15.98
N ASN A 354 7.20 -0.30 -16.20
CA ASN A 354 6.87 1.12 -16.09
C ASN A 354 5.92 1.31 -14.91
N ARG A 355 6.30 2.17 -13.98
CA ARG A 355 5.53 2.52 -12.78
C ARG A 355 4.80 3.83 -12.99
N VAL A 356 3.51 3.87 -12.68
CA VAL A 356 2.73 5.11 -12.76
C VAL A 356 3.07 5.99 -11.55
N THR A 357 3.44 7.23 -11.82
CA THR A 357 3.78 8.22 -10.77
C THR A 357 3.04 9.54 -11.00
N ILE A 358 2.85 10.31 -9.94
CA ILE A 358 2.40 11.71 -10.03
C ILE A 358 3.57 12.54 -10.56
N ALA A 359 3.33 13.28 -11.63
CA ALA A 359 4.32 14.12 -12.28
C ALA A 359 4.55 15.40 -11.45
N GLY A 360 5.65 15.40 -10.71
CA GLY A 360 6.38 16.60 -10.26
C GLY A 360 7.90 16.39 -10.35
N LEU A 361 8.30 15.26 -10.93
CA LEU A 361 9.67 14.77 -10.99
C LEU A 361 10.45 15.28 -12.22
N GLN A 362 9.76 15.90 -13.20
CA GLN A 362 10.35 16.23 -14.52
C GLN A 362 9.88 17.58 -15.13
N GLY A 363 9.10 18.40 -14.43
CA GLY A 363 8.62 19.68 -14.99
C GLY A 363 7.72 19.57 -16.23
N ASN A 364 7.16 18.38 -16.52
CA ASN A 364 6.25 18.14 -17.65
C ASN A 364 4.81 18.56 -17.34
N GLU A 365 4.08 18.98 -18.38
CA GLU A 365 2.69 19.47 -18.32
C GLU A 365 1.63 18.40 -18.01
N THR A 366 1.97 17.11 -18.09
CA THR A 366 1.03 16.02 -17.79
C THR A 366 1.15 15.56 -16.33
N PRO A 367 0.09 15.66 -15.49
CA PRO A 367 0.11 15.39 -14.04
C PRO A 367 0.41 13.95 -13.63
N PHE A 368 0.27 12.98 -14.54
CA PHE A 368 0.53 11.58 -14.30
C PHE A 368 1.26 11.01 -15.51
N GLY A 369 2.30 10.23 -15.25
CA GLY A 369 3.09 9.63 -16.33
C GLY A 369 3.72 8.31 -15.90
N PRO A 370 3.81 7.33 -16.83
CA PRO A 370 4.59 6.12 -16.58
C PRO A 370 6.08 6.45 -16.57
N MET A 371 6.78 6.06 -15.51
CA MET A 371 8.24 6.13 -15.40
C MET A 371 8.82 4.73 -15.50
N ALA A 372 9.82 4.56 -16.38
CA ALA A 372 10.49 3.27 -16.50
C ALA A 372 11.30 2.99 -15.22
N VAL A 373 11.23 1.74 -14.75
CA VAL A 373 12.17 1.21 -13.76
C VAL A 373 13.29 0.55 -14.53
N VAL A 374 14.48 1.12 -14.39
CA VAL A 374 15.67 0.65 -15.06
C VAL A 374 16.34 -0.39 -14.18
N PHE A 375 16.31 -1.63 -14.66
CA PHE A 375 17.19 -2.70 -14.22
C PHE A 375 18.54 -2.52 -14.93
N SER A 376 19.25 -1.41 -14.67
CA SER A 376 20.55 -1.15 -15.30
C SER A 376 21.62 -1.96 -14.59
N GLN A 377 21.69 -3.23 -14.93
CA GLN A 377 22.91 -4.02 -14.93
C GLN A 377 22.62 -5.28 -15.73
N THR A 378 23.42 -5.52 -16.76
CA THR A 378 23.78 -6.89 -17.16
C THR A 378 24.01 -7.63 -15.84
N THR A 379 23.13 -8.56 -15.51
CA THR A 379 23.04 -9.12 -14.15
C THR A 379 24.33 -9.87 -13.85
N GLN A 380 25.33 -9.18 -13.30
CA GLN A 380 26.12 -9.80 -12.26
C GLN A 380 25.09 -10.10 -11.18
N TYR A 381 24.73 -11.37 -11.09
CA TYR A 381 24.06 -11.94 -9.95
C TYR A 381 24.62 -11.24 -8.70
N ILE A 382 23.83 -10.37 -8.05
CA ILE A 382 24.18 -9.88 -6.73
C ILE A 382 24.07 -11.13 -5.89
N ALA A 383 25.21 -11.80 -5.69
CA ALA A 383 25.26 -13.06 -4.99
C ALA A 383 24.58 -12.85 -3.65
N GLN A 384 23.54 -13.64 -3.37
CA GLN A 384 22.91 -13.67 -2.06
C GLN A 384 24.02 -13.89 -1.02
N PRO A 385 24.44 -12.86 -0.28
CA PRO A 385 25.31 -13.05 0.86
C PRO A 385 24.36 -13.56 1.94
N ASN A 386 24.24 -14.89 2.01
CA ASN A 386 23.48 -15.64 3.01
C ASN A 386 21.94 -15.52 2.91
N GLY A 387 21.31 -16.41 2.13
CA GLY A 387 19.98 -17.03 2.38
C GLY A 387 18.73 -16.22 2.72
N GLY A 388 18.80 -14.88 2.79
CA GLY A 388 17.70 -14.01 3.23
C GLY A 388 17.78 -12.57 2.74
N GLN A 389 18.71 -12.26 1.82
CA GLN A 389 18.79 -10.96 1.17
C GLN A 389 17.92 -10.91 -0.09
N LEU A 390 17.22 -9.78 -0.26
CA LEU A 390 16.38 -9.50 -1.42
C LEU A 390 17.24 -9.34 -2.68
N SER A 391 16.72 -9.73 -3.83
CA SER A 391 17.28 -9.43 -5.14
C SER A 391 16.51 -8.28 -5.81
N GLN A 392 17.06 -7.70 -6.87
CA GLN A 392 16.33 -6.69 -7.66
C GLN A 392 15.00 -7.21 -8.24
N TRP A 393 14.85 -8.53 -8.39
CA TRP A 393 13.64 -9.17 -8.91
C TRP A 393 12.53 -9.30 -7.85
N ASP A 394 12.87 -9.11 -6.58
CA ASP A 394 11.91 -9.05 -5.47
C ASP A 394 11.20 -7.69 -5.38
N LEU A 395 11.38 -6.80 -6.36
CA LEU A 395 10.68 -5.52 -6.44
C LEU A 395 9.17 -5.78 -6.47
N PRO A 396 8.41 -5.31 -5.44
CA PRO A 396 6.97 -5.49 -5.43
C PRO A 396 6.31 -4.65 -6.51
N LEU A 397 5.24 -5.20 -7.10
CA LEU A 397 4.38 -4.52 -8.04
C LEU A 397 3.44 -3.56 -7.29
N LEU A 398 3.11 -2.46 -7.94
CA LEU A 398 2.14 -1.48 -7.48
C LEU A 398 0.97 -1.37 -8.48
N GLN A 399 -0.16 -0.88 -7.97
CA GLN A 399 -1.35 -0.58 -8.76
C GLN A 399 -1.00 0.35 -9.93
N GLY A 400 -1.38 -0.06 -11.15
CA GLY A 400 -1.12 0.68 -12.37
C GLY A 400 0.24 0.37 -13.03
N ASP A 401 1.10 -0.42 -12.39
CA ASP A 401 2.37 -0.86 -13.01
C ASP A 401 2.08 -1.55 -14.35
N THR A 402 2.95 -1.32 -15.32
CA THR A 402 2.90 -1.95 -16.64
C THR A 402 4.16 -2.78 -16.86
N PHE A 403 3.99 -4.08 -17.02
CA PHE A 403 5.05 -5.03 -17.27
C PHE A 403 5.06 -5.46 -18.74
N THR A 404 6.24 -5.36 -19.35
CA THR A 404 6.51 -5.85 -20.71
C THR A 404 7.83 -6.61 -20.72
N SER A 405 7.87 -7.74 -21.42
CA SER A 405 9.08 -8.52 -21.62
C SER A 405 9.24 -8.82 -23.10
N PRO A 406 10.44 -8.63 -23.69
CA PRO A 406 10.71 -8.89 -25.11
C PRO A 406 10.61 -10.37 -25.47
N TRP A 407 10.60 -11.26 -24.47
CA TRP A 407 10.45 -12.70 -24.66
C TRP A 407 8.98 -13.16 -24.66
N VAL A 408 8.05 -12.23 -24.48
CA VAL A 408 6.63 -12.51 -24.62
C VAL A 408 6.12 -11.68 -25.80
N GLY A 409 6.53 -12.14 -26.99
CA GLY A 409 6.22 -11.53 -28.26
C GLY A 409 6.12 -12.60 -29.35
N VAL A 410 4.87 -12.86 -29.74
CA VAL A 410 4.32 -13.71 -30.81
C VAL A 410 4.30 -15.21 -30.53
#